data_AF-A0A7Y1Y701-F1
#
_entry.id   AF-A0A7Y1Y701-F1
#
_cell.length_a   1.000
_cell.length_b   1.000
_cell.length_c   1.000
_cell.angle_alpha   90.00
_cell.angle_beta   90.00
_cell.angle_gamma   90.00
#
_symmetry.space_group_name_H-M   'P 1'
#
loop_
_entity.id
_entity.type
_entity.pdbx_description
1 polymer ?
#
loop_
_entity_poly.entity_id
_entity_poly.type
_entity_poly.pdbx_seq_one_letter_code
_entity_poly.pdbx_strand_id
1 'polypeptide(L)' 'MGEDFIAGGDFFGAIMAGLLLGLGGDFLFGTKPILVVSGIVAGSITGFYVMYRQVRNADG' A
#
# COMPACT_ATOMS: atom_id res chain seq x y z
N MET A 1 24.25 6.96 2.21
CA MET A 1 23.61 7.27 0.91
C MET A 1 23.09 6.05 0.15
N GLY A 2 23.29 4.81 0.61
CA GLY A 2 22.73 3.60 -0.03
C GLY A 2 21.44 3.09 0.61
N GLU A 3 21.34 3.16 1.95
CA GLU A 3 20.20 2.60 2.70
C GLU A 3 18.87 3.31 2.39
N ASP A 4 18.84 4.64 2.28
CA ASP A 4 17.61 5.39 1.97
C ASP A 4 17.09 5.12 0.54
N PHE A 5 18.00 4.89 -0.41
CA PHE A 5 17.63 4.54 -1.79
C PHE A 5 17.09 3.11 -1.87
N ILE A 6 17.70 2.17 -1.14
CA ILE A 6 17.22 0.79 -1.06
C ILE A 6 15.88 0.75 -0.31
N ALA A 7 15.73 1.47 0.80
CA ALA A 7 14.48 1.56 1.55
C ALA A 7 13.36 2.24 0.73
N GLY A 8 13.69 3.30 -0.02
CA GLY A 8 12.76 3.96 -0.94
C GLY A 8 12.37 3.05 -2.11
N GLY A 9 13.33 2.28 -2.64
CA GLY A 9 13.09 1.28 -3.68
C GLY A 9 12.21 0.13 -3.21
N ASP A 10 12.37 -0.33 -1.97
CA ASP A 10 11.56 -1.40 -1.37
C ASP A 10 10.12 -0.93 -1.12
N PHE A 11 9.95 0.30 -0.65
CA PHE A 11 8.63 0.91 -0.47
C PHE A 11 7.91 1.15 -1.80
N PHE A 12 8.61 1.71 -2.80
CA PHE A 12 8.05 1.90 -4.14
C PHE A 12 7.73 0.56 -4.83
N GLY A 13 8.59 -0.44 -4.65
CA GLY A 13 8.38 -1.80 -5.12
C GLY A 13 7.11 -2.44 -4.55
N ALA A 14 6.87 -2.27 -3.25
CA ALA A 14 5.65 -2.75 -2.59
C ALA A 14 4.37 -2.08 -3.14
N ILE A 15 4.41 -0.76 -3.40
CA ILE A 15 3.29 -0.04 -4.03
C ILE A 15 3.03 -0.57 -5.44
N MET A 16 4.08 -0.70 -6.25
CA MET A 16 3.95 -1.21 -7.62
C MET A 16 3.47 -2.66 -7.65
N ALA A 17 3.93 -3.50 -6.73
CA ALA A 17 3.47 -4.88 -6.60
C ALA A 17 1.97 -4.94 -6.24
N GLY A 18 1.53 -4.17 -5.25
CA GLY A 18 0.11 -4.08 -4.87
C GLY A 18 -0.77 -3.56 -6.00
N LEU A 19 -0.30 -2.54 -6.73
CA LEU A 19 -0.99 -1.97 -7.89
C LEU A 19 -1.17 -3.01 -9.02
N LEU A 20 -0.09 -3.70 -9.39
CA LEU A 20 -0.12 -4.71 -10.45
C LEU A 20 -0.96 -5.92 -10.06
N LEU A 21 -0.95 -6.33 -8.79
CA LEU A 21 -1.78 -7.41 -8.28
C LEU A 21 -3.27 -7.02 -8.30
N GLY A 22 -3.60 -5.79 -7.93
CA GLY A 22 -4.96 -5.24 -8.05
C GLY A 22 -5.46 -5.17 -9.50
N LEU A 23 -4.61 -4.67 -10.41
CA LEU A 23 -4.93 -4.60 -11.85
C LEU A 23 -5.08 -5.99 -12.48
N GLY A 24 -4.20 -6.93 -12.14
CA GLY A 24 -4.27 -8.32 -12.61
C GLY A 24 -5.52 -9.03 -12.07
N GLY A 25 -5.88 -8.76 -10.82
CA GLY A 25 -7.13 -9.24 -10.23
C GLY A 25 -8.35 -8.70 -10.97
N ASP A 26 -8.44 -7.39 -11.22
CA ASP A 26 -9.56 -6.79 -11.94
C ASP A 26 -9.68 -7.33 -13.39
N PHE A 27 -8.55 -7.61 -14.05
CA PHE A 27 -8.53 -8.24 -15.38
C PHE A 27 -9.08 -9.67 -15.36
N LEU A 28 -8.76 -10.46 -14.32
CA LEU A 28 -9.22 -11.86 -14.20
C LEU A 28 -10.72 -11.98 -13.89
N PHE A 29 -11.27 -11.05 -13.10
CA PHE A 29 -12.68 -11.10 -12.69
C PHE A 29 -13.62 -10.32 -13.63
N GLY A 30 -13.12 -9.71 -14.70
CA GLY A 30 -13.91 -9.08 -15.77
C GLY A 30 -14.87 -7.99 -15.28
N THR A 31 -14.65 -7.46 -14.07
CA THR A 31 -15.55 -6.55 -13.38
C THR A 31 -14.87 -5.20 -13.22
N LYS A 32 -15.70 -4.14 -13.13
CA LYS A 32 -15.33 -2.74 -12.85
C LYS A 32 -14.22 -2.67 -11.79
N PRO A 33 -13.37 -1.62 -11.76
CA PRO A 33 -12.07 -1.61 -11.07
C PRO A 33 -12.18 -1.64 -9.53
N ILE A 34 -12.77 -2.71 -8.99
CA ILE A 34 -13.20 -2.85 -7.61
C ILE A 34 -12.04 -3.34 -6.78
N LEU A 35 -11.18 -4.21 -7.31
CA LEU A 35 -9.99 -4.66 -6.60
C LEU A 35 -9.00 -3.52 -6.43
N VAL A 36 -8.80 -2.70 -7.47
CA VAL A 36 -7.99 -1.47 -7.34
C VAL A 36 -8.57 -0.54 -6.27
N VAL A 37 -9.89 -0.26 -6.30
CA VAL A 37 -10.54 0.62 -5.31
C VAL A 37 -10.45 0.03 -3.89
N SER A 38 -10.72 -1.26 -3.72
CA SER A 38 -10.63 -1.93 -2.43
C SER A 38 -9.19 -1.96 -1.89
N GLY A 39 -8.20 -2.13 -2.76
CA GLY A 39 -6.78 -2.11 -2.43
C GLY A 39 -6.34 -0.73 -1.96
N ILE A 40 -6.78 0.33 -2.64
CA ILE A 40 -6.54 1.72 -2.23
C ILE A 40 -7.17 1.97 -0.85
N VAL A 41 -8.45 1.62 -0.67
CA VAL A 41 -9.16 1.83 0.61
C VAL A 41 -8.50 1.07 1.75
N ALA A 42 -8.21 -0.23 1.57
CA ALA A 42 -7.57 -1.06 2.58
C ALA A 42 -6.14 -0.58 2.90
N GLY A 43 -5.38 -0.19 1.88
CA GLY A 43 -4.04 0.37 2.03
C GLY A 43 -4.05 1.69 2.82
N SER A 44 -4.96 2.60 2.50
CA SER A 44 -5.12 3.87 3.22
C SER A 44 -5.50 3.65 4.69
N ILE A 45 -6.44 2.74 4.98
CA ILE A 45 -6.83 2.42 6.37
C ILE A 45 -5.63 1.86 7.14
N THR A 46 -4.91 0.92 6.56
CA THR A 46 -3.75 0.28 7.20
C THR A 46 -2.64 1.29 7.47
N GLY A 47 -2.30 2.12 6.47
CA GLY A 47 -1.29 3.18 6.63
C GLY A 47 -1.66 4.19 7.71
N PHE A 48 -2.93 4.62 7.74
CA PHE A 48 -3.43 5.53 8.76
C PHE A 48 -3.40 4.91 10.16
N TYR A 49 -3.76 3.63 10.29
CA TYR A 49 -3.72 2.92 11.56
C TYR A 49 -2.30 2.76 12.10
N VAL A 50 -1.33 2.44 11.24
CA VAL A 50 0.09 2.34 11.63
C VAL A 50 0.61 3.70 12.08
N MET A 51 0.33 4.77 11.33
CA MET A 51 0.72 6.13 11.68
C MET A 51 0.08 6.56 13.01
N TYR A 52 -1.21 6.32 13.19
CA TYR A 52 -1.93 6.64 14.43
C TYR A 52 -1.34 5.90 15.63
N ARG A 53 -1.02 4.61 15.48
CA ARG A 53 -0.39 3.81 16.54
C ARG A 53 1.01 4.34 16.87
N GLN A 54 1.79 4.74 15.88
CA GLN A 54 3.12 5.31 16.08
C GLN A 54 3.05 6.64 16.85
N VAL A 55 2.16 7.55 16.45
CA VAL A 55 1.94 8.84 17.15
C VAL A 55 1.49 8.59 18.59
N ARG A 56 0.51 7.72 18.80
CA ARG A 56 0.02 7.38 20.15
C ARG A 56 1.08 6.78 21.06
N ASN A 57 2.02 6.01 20.50
CA ASN A 57 3.12 5.44 21.27
C ASN A 57 4.28 6.43 21.47
N ALA A 58 4.39 7.47 20.64
CA ALA A 58 5.42 8.51 20.76
C ALA A 58 5.05 9.58 21.80
N ASP A 59 3.77 9.76 22.10
CA ASP A 59 3.25 10.67 23.13
C ASP A 59 3.20 10.03 24.55
N GLY A 60 3.81 8.84 24.74
CA GLY A 60 3.83 8.09 26.01
C GLY A 60 5.16 8.13 26.73
#